data_AF-A0A1S8DH60-F1
#
_entry.id   AF-A0A1S8DH60-F1
#
_cell.length_a   1.000
_cell.length_b   1.000
_cell.length_c   1.000
_cell.angle_alpha   90.00
_cell.angle_beta   90.00
_cell.angle_gamma   90.00
#
_symmetry.space_group_name_H-M   'P 1'
#
loop_
_entity.id
_entity.type
_entity.pdbx_description
1 polymer ?
#
loop_
_entity_poly.entity_id
_entity_poly.type
_entity_poly.pdbx_seq_one_letter_code
_entity_poly.pdbx_strand_id
1 'polypeptide(L)'
;MRHAAQAFAAGFLAVFCFHQPALGLLHSAGIVPFPPFSLSPTEPLGVPAVLSSAFWGGVWGLVLVVALSRMGKQWLWLKAALFGGVALTLVALLVVFPLKGYGLDWQQFVPRFVIGFVLNALWGVGALVFLRAFASRA
;
A
#
# COMPACT_ATOMS: atom_id res chain seq x y z
N MET A 1 -14.41 10.20 14.88
CA MET A 1 -13.00 10.66 14.81
C MET A 1 -12.01 9.56 15.20
N ARG A 2 -12.14 8.88 16.36
CA ARG A 2 -11.22 7.82 16.82
C ARG A 2 -10.96 6.70 15.81
N HIS A 3 -12.02 6.16 15.18
CA HIS A 3 -11.88 5.09 14.18
C HIS A 3 -11.17 5.51 12.89
N ALA A 4 -11.38 6.75 12.43
CA ALA A 4 -10.69 7.27 11.25
C ALA A 4 -9.19 7.44 11.52
N ALA A 5 -8.82 7.99 12.69
CA ALA A 5 -7.42 8.12 13.08
C ALA A 5 -6.73 6.75 13.17
N GLN A 6 -7.40 5.74 13.75
CA GLN A 6 -6.87 4.37 13.82
C GLN A 6 -6.70 3.75 12.43
N ALA A 7 -7.64 3.96 11.52
CA ALA A 7 -7.58 3.43 10.16
C ALA A 7 -6.47 4.11 9.33
N PHE A 8 -6.33 5.44 9.46
CA PHE A 8 -5.21 6.16 8.86
C PHE A 8 -3.87 5.68 9.43
N ALA A 9 -3.74 5.60 10.76
CA ALA A 9 -2.51 5.12 11.40
C ALA A 9 -2.16 3.69 10.99
N ALA A 10 -3.15 2.81 10.85
CA ALA A 10 -2.93 1.44 10.42
C ALA A 10 -2.37 1.37 8.99
N GLY A 11 -2.98 2.09 8.05
CA GLY A 11 -2.51 2.17 6.67
C GLY A 11 -1.14 2.84 6.54
N PHE A 12 -0.88 3.86 7.35
CA PHE A 12 0.40 4.58 7.41
C PHE A 12 1.53 3.67 7.90
N LEU A 13 1.34 3.00 9.05
CA LEU A 13 2.34 2.11 9.63
C LEU A 13 2.56 0.86 8.78
N ALA A 14 1.53 0.36 8.10
CA ALA A 14 1.65 -0.77 7.19
C ALA A 14 2.64 -0.51 6.04
N VAL A 15 2.82 0.76 5.63
CA VAL A 15 3.86 1.10 4.65
C VAL A 15 5.25 0.82 5.20
N PHE A 16 5.57 1.30 6.41
CA PHE A 16 6.89 1.10 7.02
C PHE A 16 7.16 -0.34 7.46
N CYS A 17 6.15 -1.03 7.95
CA CYS A 17 6.34 -2.34 8.59
C CYS A 17 6.11 -3.53 7.65
N PHE A 18 5.43 -3.35 6.51
CA PHE A 18 5.12 -4.44 5.59
C PHE A 18 5.52 -4.12 4.15
N HIS A 19 5.06 -3.00 3.60
CA HIS A 19 5.36 -2.66 2.20
C HIS A 19 6.85 -2.39 1.95
N GLN A 20 7.46 -1.50 2.72
CA GLN A 20 8.87 -1.11 2.53
C GLN A 20 9.84 -2.26 2.85
N PRO A 21 9.62 -3.10 3.88
CA PRO A 21 10.41 -4.31 4.09
C PRO A 21 10.28 -5.31 2.94
N ALA A 22 9.07 -5.53 2.41
CA ALA A 22 8.87 -6.37 1.23
C ALA A 22 9.61 -5.82 0.00
N LEU A 23 9.56 -4.50 -0.20
CA LEU A 23 10.33 -3.82 -1.23
C LEU A 23 11.85 -4.01 -1.03
N GLY A 24 12.32 -3.95 0.23
CA GLY A 24 13.71 -4.21 0.57
C GLY A 24 14.15 -5.63 0.21
N LEU A 25 13.30 -6.63 0.46
CA LEU A 25 13.57 -8.01 0.06
C LEU A 25 13.67 -8.14 -1.47
N LEU A 26 12.71 -7.59 -2.21
CA LEU A 26 12.74 -7.59 -3.68
C LEU A 26 13.97 -6.86 -4.24
N HIS A 27 14.34 -5.73 -3.64
CA HIS A 27 15.52 -4.96 -4.05
C HIS A 27 16.81 -5.73 -3.78
N SER A 28 16.95 -6.34 -2.60
CA SER A 28 18.11 -7.14 -2.23
C SER A 28 18.28 -8.39 -3.12
N ALA A 29 17.17 -8.91 -3.66
CA ALA A 29 17.16 -10.00 -4.63
C ALA A 29 17.40 -9.56 -6.09
N GLY A 30 17.61 -8.27 -6.36
CA GLY A 30 17.81 -7.74 -7.72
C GLY A 30 16.55 -7.69 -8.59
N ILE A 31 15.36 -7.92 -8.01
CA ILE A 31 14.07 -7.94 -8.75
C ILE A 31 13.62 -6.52 -9.10
N VAL A 32 13.90 -5.55 -8.24
CA VAL A 32 13.56 -4.13 -8.47
C VAL A 32 14.80 -3.25 -8.31
N PRO A 33 15.00 -2.26 -9.19
CA PRO A 33 16.21 -1.45 -9.18
C PRO A 33 16.19 -0.32 -8.13
N PHE A 34 15.04 -0.04 -7.51
CA PHE A 34 14.88 1.07 -6.57
C PHE A 34 14.91 0.60 -5.11
N PRO A 35 15.64 1.31 -4.23
CA PRO A 35 15.76 0.92 -2.83
C PRO A 35 14.48 1.24 -2.02
N PRO A 36 14.24 0.50 -0.92
CA PRO A 36 13.18 0.85 0.03
C PRO A 36 13.54 2.12 0.82
N PHE A 37 12.55 2.68 1.51
CA PHE A 37 12.68 3.84 2.40
C PHE A 37 13.31 5.07 1.72
N SER A 38 13.03 5.28 0.43
CA SER A 38 13.58 6.42 -0.32
C SER A 38 13.24 7.76 0.33
N LEU A 39 14.28 8.55 0.58
CA LEU A 39 14.19 9.93 1.05
C LEU A 39 14.22 10.95 -0.11
N SER A 40 14.22 10.47 -1.36
CA SER A 40 14.16 11.34 -2.53
C SER A 40 12.92 12.23 -2.45
N PRO A 41 13.05 13.53 -2.76
CA PRO A 41 11.91 14.45 -2.71
C PRO A 41 10.89 14.09 -3.79
N THR A 42 9.61 14.13 -3.44
CA THR A 42 8.51 14.03 -4.42
C THR A 42 8.20 15.39 -5.00
N GLU A 43 7.67 15.43 -6.22
CA GLU A 43 7.10 16.64 -6.79
C GLU A 43 5.59 16.73 -6.52
N PRO A 44 5.03 17.95 -6.38
CA PRO A 44 5.70 19.26 -6.39
C PRO A 44 6.15 19.72 -4.99
N LEU A 45 5.78 19.01 -3.92
CA LEU A 45 5.91 19.49 -2.53
C LEU A 45 7.26 19.21 -1.87
N GLY A 46 8.15 18.44 -2.50
CA GLY A 46 9.50 18.14 -1.98
C GLY A 46 9.53 17.16 -0.80
N VAL A 47 8.42 16.51 -0.45
CA VAL A 47 8.34 15.62 0.71
C VAL A 47 9.08 14.31 0.42
N PRO A 48 9.82 13.71 1.38
CA PRO A 48 10.44 12.40 1.19
C PRO A 48 9.46 11.34 0.68
N ALA A 49 9.85 10.60 -0.36
CA ALA A 49 9.00 9.63 -1.05
C ALA A 49 8.40 8.57 -0.11
N VAL A 50 9.16 8.10 0.89
CA VAL A 50 8.66 7.17 1.89
C VAL A 50 7.54 7.77 2.76
N LEU A 51 7.66 9.04 3.15
CA LEU A 51 6.65 9.74 3.96
C LEU A 51 5.39 10.01 3.13
N SER A 52 5.56 10.46 1.88
CA SER A 52 4.46 10.62 0.94
C SER A 52 3.72 9.29 0.71
N SER A 53 4.47 8.20 0.53
CA SER A 53 3.89 6.86 0.36
C SER A 53 3.13 6.40 1.60
N ALA A 54 3.68 6.64 2.79
CA ALA A 54 3.02 6.32 4.05
C ALA A 54 1.74 7.15 4.28
N PHE A 55 1.75 8.43 3.94
CA PHE A 55 0.55 9.28 3.99
C PHE A 55 -0.56 8.72 3.11
N TRP A 56 -0.26 8.40 1.84
CA TRP A 56 -1.24 7.78 0.94
C TRP A 56 -1.66 6.38 1.41
N GLY A 57 -0.74 5.62 2.02
CA GLY A 57 -1.08 4.38 2.72
C GLY A 57 -2.12 4.61 3.82
N GLY A 58 -2.00 5.68 4.60
CA GLY A 58 -3.01 6.06 5.59
C GLY A 58 -4.38 6.38 4.96
N VAL A 59 -4.40 7.16 3.87
CA VAL A 59 -5.64 7.46 3.12
C VAL A 59 -6.30 6.17 2.63
N TRP A 60 -5.53 5.25 2.04
CA TRP A 60 -6.05 3.95 1.61
C TRP A 60 -6.47 3.06 2.77
N GLY A 61 -5.89 3.23 3.97
CA GLY A 61 -6.35 2.58 5.20
C GLY A 61 -7.79 2.98 5.56
N LEU A 62 -8.17 4.24 5.36
CA LEU A 62 -9.56 4.70 5.52
C LEU A 62 -10.49 3.99 4.53
N VAL A 63 -10.10 3.94 3.26
CA VAL A 63 -10.88 3.30 2.19
C VAL A 63 -11.01 1.80 2.43
N LEU A 64 -9.93 1.15 2.88
CA LEU A 64 -9.92 -0.28 3.22
C LEU A 64 -10.97 -0.60 4.29
N VAL A 65 -11.04 0.19 5.37
CA VAL A 65 -12.04 -0.04 6.44
C VAL A 65 -13.46 0.07 5.89
N VAL A 66 -13.74 1.08 5.07
CA VAL A 66 -15.06 1.24 4.42
C VAL A 66 -15.37 0.09 3.47
N ALA A 67 -14.38 -0.40 2.72
CA ALA A 67 -14.55 -1.54 1.84
C ALA A 67 -14.86 -2.82 2.64
N LEU A 68 -14.05 -3.12 3.66
CA LEU A 68 -14.24 -4.31 4.51
C LEU A 68 -15.56 -4.28 5.27
N SER A 69 -16.03 -3.11 5.73
CA SER A 69 -17.31 -3.00 6.44
C SER A 69 -18.50 -3.36 5.56
N ARG A 70 -18.39 -3.22 4.23
CA ARG A 70 -19.44 -3.56 3.27
C ARG A 70 -19.43 -5.03 2.83
N MET A 71 -18.33 -5.75 3.06
CA MET A 71 -18.13 -7.11 2.53
C MET A 71 -18.40 -8.22 3.56
N GLY A 72 -18.73 -7.90 4.80
CA GLY A 72 -18.90 -8.87 5.89
C GLY A 72 -17.58 -9.45 6.42
N LYS A 73 -17.63 -10.16 7.55
CA LYS A 73 -16.44 -10.54 8.34
C LYS A 73 -15.70 -11.79 7.84
N GLN A 74 -16.33 -12.63 7.02
CA GLN A 74 -15.70 -13.84 6.47
C GLN A 74 -14.49 -13.48 5.59
N TRP A 75 -13.43 -14.30 5.62
CA TRP A 75 -12.24 -14.13 4.77
C TRP A 75 -11.55 -12.76 4.88
N LEU A 76 -11.63 -12.10 6.05
CA LEU A 76 -11.17 -10.72 6.24
C LEU A 76 -9.71 -10.50 5.80
N TRP A 77 -8.83 -11.45 6.13
CA TRP A 77 -7.41 -11.42 5.74
C TRP A 77 -7.23 -11.47 4.22
N LEU A 78 -7.94 -12.38 3.55
CA LEU A 78 -7.89 -12.50 2.09
C LEU A 78 -8.46 -11.24 1.42
N LYS A 79 -9.57 -10.70 1.93
CA LYS A 79 -10.16 -9.45 1.41
C LYS A 79 -9.20 -8.27 1.55
N ALA A 80 -8.51 -8.15 2.69
CA ALA A 80 -7.52 -7.10 2.89
C ALA A 80 -6.32 -7.26 1.95
N ALA A 81 -5.81 -8.50 1.80
CA ALA A 81 -4.75 -8.82 0.87
C ALA A 81 -5.14 -8.52 -0.59
N LEU A 82 -6.35 -8.89 -1.01
CA LEU A 82 -6.84 -8.64 -2.37
C LEU A 82 -7.16 -7.17 -2.63
N PHE A 83 -7.69 -6.44 -1.63
CA PHE A 83 -7.90 -5.00 -1.75
C PHE A 83 -6.57 -4.29 -2.01
N GLY A 84 -5.54 -4.59 -1.21
CA GLY A 84 -4.20 -4.10 -1.46
C GLY A 84 -3.66 -4.59 -2.80
N GLY A 85 -3.46 -5.90 -2.93
CA GLY A 85 -2.75 -6.52 -4.04
C GLY A 85 -3.40 -6.29 -5.40
N VAL A 86 -4.72 -6.23 -5.50
CA VAL A 86 -5.41 -6.00 -6.77
C VAL A 86 -5.80 -4.54 -6.90
N ALA A 87 -6.67 -4.02 -6.03
CA ALA A 87 -7.26 -2.69 -6.24
C ALA A 87 -6.20 -1.59 -6.20
N LEU A 88 -5.29 -1.59 -5.21
CA LEU A 88 -4.25 -0.56 -5.16
C LEU A 88 -3.22 -0.69 -6.27
N THR A 89 -2.86 -1.92 -6.65
CA THR A 89 -1.95 -2.16 -7.78
C THR A 89 -2.55 -1.65 -9.08
N LEU A 90 -3.83 -1.91 -9.34
CA LEU A 90 -4.51 -1.37 -10.52
C LEU A 90 -4.56 0.16 -10.49
N VAL A 91 -4.86 0.78 -9.35
CA VAL A 91 -4.80 2.24 -9.23
C VAL A 91 -3.39 2.75 -9.49
N ALA A 92 -2.36 2.09 -8.97
CA ALA A 92 -0.98 2.48 -9.20
C ALA A 92 -0.63 2.44 -10.70
N LEU A 93 -0.96 1.35 -11.40
CA LEU A 93 -0.61 1.16 -12.81
C LEU A 93 -1.47 1.99 -13.77
N LEU A 94 -2.77 2.12 -13.50
CA LEU A 94 -3.73 2.74 -14.43
C LEU A 94 -3.96 4.23 -14.15
N VAL A 95 -3.63 4.72 -12.96
CA VAL A 95 -3.86 6.11 -12.57
C VAL A 95 -2.54 6.79 -12.20
N VAL A 96 -1.83 6.27 -11.20
CA VAL A 96 -0.65 6.95 -10.65
C VAL A 96 0.50 7.00 -11.66
N PHE A 97 0.74 5.91 -12.39
CA PHE A 97 1.82 5.85 -13.38
C PHE A 97 1.58 6.84 -14.54
N PRO A 98 0.40 6.85 -15.19
CA PRO A 98 0.06 7.86 -16.18
C PRO A 98 0.18 9.30 -15.66
N LEU A 99 -0.28 9.57 -14.44
CA LEU A 99 -0.15 10.91 -13.83
C LEU A 99 1.31 11.34 -13.61
N LYS A 100 2.23 10.38 -13.45
CA LYS A 100 3.68 10.63 -13.37
C LYS A 100 4.38 10.67 -14.72
N GLY A 101 3.62 10.61 -15.83
CA GLY A 101 4.18 10.56 -17.17
C GLY A 101 4.80 9.21 -17.53
N TYR A 102 4.63 8.17 -16.69
CA TYR A 102 4.99 6.81 -17.07
C TYR A 102 3.92 6.28 -18.03
N GLY A 103 4.30 6.05 -19.28
CA GLY A 103 3.42 5.43 -20.27
C GLY A 103 2.92 4.05 -19.81
N LEU A 104 1.74 3.67 -20.30
CA LEU A 104 1.20 2.33 -20.07
C LEU A 104 1.88 1.36 -21.04
N ASP A 105 2.96 0.75 -20.57
CA ASP A 105 3.67 -0.30 -21.28
C ASP A 105 3.04 -1.67 -21.00
N TRP A 106 2.33 -2.19 -21.99
CA TRP A 106 1.65 -3.48 -21.91
C TRP A 106 2.60 -4.67 -21.77
N GLN A 107 3.83 -4.59 -22.27
CA GLN A 107 4.82 -5.66 -22.09
C GLN A 107 5.27 -5.76 -20.63
N GLN A 108 5.36 -4.61 -19.96
CA GLN A 108 5.76 -4.53 -18.55
C GLN A 108 4.57 -4.62 -17.59
N PHE A 109 3.34 -4.66 -18.09
CA PHE A 109 2.15 -4.62 -17.25
C PHE A 109 2.09 -5.82 -16.28
N VAL A 110 2.27 -7.04 -16.78
CA VAL A 110 2.21 -8.26 -15.94
C VAL A 110 3.32 -8.30 -14.89
N PRO A 111 4.62 -8.11 -15.24
CA PRO A 111 5.68 -8.06 -14.22
C PRO A 111 5.44 -6.98 -13.16
N ARG A 112 5.04 -5.76 -13.58
CA ARG A 112 4.75 -4.66 -12.65
C ARG A 112 3.54 -4.96 -11.77
N PHE A 113 2.52 -5.64 -12.32
CA PHE A 113 1.37 -6.09 -11.56
C PHE A 113 1.76 -7.12 -10.51
N VAL A 114 2.60 -8.11 -10.83
CA VAL A 114 3.04 -9.11 -9.86
C VAL A 114 3.82 -8.46 -8.71
N ILE A 115 4.76 -7.58 -9.03
CA ILE A 115 5.53 -6.84 -8.02
C ILE A 115 4.60 -5.97 -7.17
N GLY A 116 3.74 -5.16 -7.80
CA GLY A 116 2.77 -4.31 -7.11
C GLY A 116 1.81 -5.12 -6.26
N PHE A 117 1.36 -6.28 -6.74
CA PHE A 117 0.46 -7.18 -6.01
C PHE A 117 1.10 -7.64 -4.72
N VAL A 118 2.34 -8.13 -4.76
CA VAL A 118 3.05 -8.59 -3.55
C VAL A 118 3.17 -7.46 -2.53
N LEU A 119 3.65 -6.29 -2.97
CA LEU A 119 3.87 -5.15 -2.09
C LEU A 119 2.56 -4.64 -1.47
N ASN A 120 1.52 -4.46 -2.28
CA ASN A 120 0.25 -3.93 -1.81
C ASN A 120 -0.59 -4.97 -1.05
N ALA A 121 -0.49 -6.26 -1.36
CA ALA A 121 -1.15 -7.32 -0.58
C ALA A 121 -0.57 -7.40 0.83
N LEU A 122 0.76 -7.32 0.97
CA LEU A 122 1.42 -7.27 2.27
C LEU A 122 1.06 -6.00 3.05
N TRP A 123 0.95 -4.85 2.37
CA TRP A 123 0.39 -3.65 2.96
C TRP A 123 -1.04 -3.88 3.48
N GLY A 124 -1.92 -4.50 2.69
CA GLY A 124 -3.31 -4.75 3.09
C GLY A 124 -3.43 -5.66 4.32
N VAL A 125 -2.64 -6.73 4.35
CA VAL A 125 -2.50 -7.61 5.53
C VAL A 125 -1.97 -6.82 6.74
N GLY A 126 -0.92 -6.04 6.56
CA GLY A 126 -0.32 -5.23 7.62
C GLY A 126 -1.28 -4.19 8.19
N ALA A 127 -2.05 -3.52 7.34
CA ALA A 127 -3.08 -2.58 7.76
C ALA A 127 -4.13 -3.29 8.64
N LEU A 128 -4.53 -4.51 8.26
CA LEU A 128 -5.45 -5.30 9.07
C LEU A 128 -4.84 -5.75 10.42
N VAL A 129 -3.54 -6.08 10.47
CA VAL A 129 -2.83 -6.36 11.74
C VAL A 129 -2.96 -5.16 12.68
N PHE A 130 -2.62 -3.96 12.22
CA PHE A 130 -2.69 -2.75 13.05
C PHE A 130 -4.12 -2.38 13.45
N LEU A 131 -5.09 -2.48 12.52
CA LEU A 131 -6.50 -2.25 12.83
C LEU A 131 -6.98 -3.15 13.98
N ARG A 132 -6.63 -4.44 13.95
CA ARG A 132 -6.99 -5.38 15.02
C ARG A 132 -6.26 -5.07 16.32
N ALA A 133 -4.99 -4.69 16.26
CA ALA A 133 -4.19 -4.31 17.44
C ALA A 133 -4.68 -3.01 18.11
N PHE A 134 -5.23 -2.07 17.34
CA PHE A 134 -5.84 -0.85 17.89
C PHE A 134 -7.21 -1.11 18.49
N ALA A 135 -7.98 -2.04 17.91
CA ALA A 135 -9.29 -2.43 18.42
C ALA A 135 -9.20 -3.20 19.74
N SER A 136 -8.16 -4.00 19.97
CA SER A 136 -7.98 -4.75 21.22
C SER A 136 -7.57 -3.88 22.41
N ARG A 137 -7.18 -2.63 22.18
CA ARG A 137 -6.76 -1.66 23.20
C ARG A 137 -7.80 -0.56 23.44
N ALA A 138 -8.96 -0.66 22.80
CA ALA A 138 -9.93 0.42 22.71
C ALA A 138 -11.07 0.32 23.71
#